data_AF-A0A0C9VTI9-F1
#
_entry.id   AF-A0A0C9VTI9-F1
#
_cell.length_a   1.000
_cell.length_b   1.000
_cell.length_c   1.000
_cell.angle_alpha   90.00
_cell.angle_beta   90.00
_cell.angle_gamma   90.00
#
_symmetry.space_group_name_H-M   'P 1'
#
loop_
_entity.id
_entity.type
_entity.pdbx_description
1 polymer ?
#
loop_
_entity_poly.entity_id
_entity_poly.type
_entity_poly.pdbx_seq_one_letter_code
_entity_poly.pdbx_strand_id
1 'polypeptide(L)' 'PCTPNINRFHDELTVETHAWMHSYNPLPPVAQMKFDRDDFPLVTSLTYPTVS' A
#
# COMPACT_ATOMS: atom_id res chain seq x y z
N PRO A 1 12.73 -14.57 -18.25
CA PRO A 1 11.39 -13.94 -18.13
C PRO A 1 10.92 -13.96 -16.68
N CYS A 2 10.54 -12.80 -16.13
CA CYS A 2 9.90 -12.71 -14.81
C CYS A 2 8.39 -12.78 -14.99
N THR A 3 7.73 -13.74 -14.33
CA THR A 3 6.27 -13.78 -14.28
C THR A 3 5.80 -12.74 -13.25
N PRO A 4 4.93 -11.79 -13.62
CA PRO A 4 4.35 -10.86 -12.66
C PRO A 4 3.61 -11.65 -11.58
N ASN A 5 3.89 -11.33 -10.32
CA ASN A 5 3.23 -11.92 -9.18
C ASN A 5 2.87 -10.79 -8.21
N ILE A 6 1.65 -10.81 -7.70
CA ILE A 6 1.14 -9.83 -6.75
C ILE A 6 0.57 -10.59 -5.56
N ASN A 7 0.71 -10.01 -4.37
CA ASN A 7 0.14 -10.60 -3.17
C ASN A 7 -1.37 -10.85 -3.35
N ARG A 8 -1.85 -12.03 -2.94
CA ARG A 8 -3.28 -12.39 -3.03
C ARG A 8 -4.18 -11.47 -2.19
N PHE A 9 -3.63 -10.79 -1.19
CA PHE A 9 -4.33 -9.88 -0.29
C PHE A 9 -4.18 -8.40 -0.68
N HIS A 10 -3.70 -8.08 -1.89
CA HIS A 10 -3.40 -6.68 -2.27
C HIS A 10 -4.58 -5.71 -2.09
N ASP A 11 -5.81 -6.13 -2.38
CA ASP A 11 -6.99 -5.29 -2.16
C ASP A 11 -7.23 -5.00 -0.67
N GLU A 12 -7.12 -6.01 0.19
CA GLU A 12 -7.26 -5.87 1.65
C GLU A 12 -6.13 -5.01 2.23
N LEU A 13 -4.89 -5.23 1.78
CA LEU A 13 -3.72 -4.45 2.20
C LEU A 13 -3.86 -2.97 1.85
N THR A 14 -4.43 -2.64 0.70
CA THR A 14 -4.70 -1.25 0.32
C THR A 14 -5.65 -0.59 1.31
N VAL A 15 -6.80 -1.21 1.59
CA VAL A 15 -7.79 -0.66 2.51
C VAL A 15 -7.21 -0.48 3.91
N GLU A 16 -6.56 -1.52 4.45
CA GLU A 16 -5.99 -1.51 5.80
C GLU A 16 -4.84 -0.50 5.92
N THR A 17 -3.98 -0.37 4.90
CA THR A 17 -2.87 0.60 4.94
C THR A 17 -3.38 2.03 4.96
N HIS A 18 -4.38 2.37 4.14
CA HIS A 18 -4.97 3.71 4.17
C HIS A 18 -5.64 3.98 5.52
N ALA A 19 -6.43 3.03 6.04
CA ALA A 19 -7.06 3.16 7.35
C ALA A 19 -6.02 3.40 8.46
N TRP A 20 -4.94 2.61 8.44
CA TRP A 20 -3.84 2.75 9.40
C TRP A 20 -3.15 4.12 9.30
N MET A 21 -2.76 4.55 8.09
CA MET A 21 -2.10 5.84 7.87
C MET A 21 -2.98 7.03 8.29
N HIS A 22 -4.27 6.99 7.98
CA HIS A 22 -5.19 8.04 8.41
C HIS A 22 -5.45 8.02 9.92
N SER A 23 -5.45 6.84 10.57
CA SER A 23 -5.65 6.73 12.02
C SER A 23 -4.45 7.27 12.81
N TYR A 24 -3.23 7.01 12.33
CA TYR A 24 -2.01 7.50 12.96
C TYR A 24 -1.73 8.97 12.59
N ASN A 25 -2.22 9.40 11.42
CA ASN A 25 -2.06 10.74 10.85
C ASN A 25 -0.62 11.30 10.97
N PRO A 26 0.40 10.57 10.48
CA PRO A 26 1.80 10.96 10.63
C PRO A 26 2.22 12.15 9.78
N LEU A 27 1.44 12.47 8.74
CA LEU A 27 1.81 13.43 7.71
C LEU A 27 0.89 14.66 7.75
N PRO A 28 1.43 15.86 7.45
CA PRO A 28 0.58 17.02 7.20
C PRO A 28 -0.29 16.80 5.95
N PRO A 29 -1.44 17.47 5.81
CA PRO A 29 -2.44 17.17 4.77
C PRO A 29 -1.89 17.12 3.34
N VAL A 30 -0.98 18.04 2.98
CA VAL A 30 -0.37 18.09 1.65
C VAL A 30 0.56 16.90 1.39
N ALA A 31 1.25 16.42 2.41
CA ALA A 31 2.11 15.24 2.29
C ALA A 31 1.28 13.95 2.28
N GLN A 32 0.19 13.88 3.05
CA GLN A 32 -0.75 12.76 3.03
C GLN A 32 -1.35 12.59 1.62
N MET A 33 -1.81 13.68 1.00
CA MET A 33 -2.35 13.66 -0.37
C MET A 33 -1.36 13.10 -1.41
N LYS A 34 -0.07 13.38 -1.24
CA LYS A 34 0.98 12.83 -2.12
C LYS A 34 1.22 11.36 -1.83
N PHE A 35 1.28 10.98 -0.56
CA PHE A 35 1.43 9.60 -0.14
C PHE A 35 0.30 8.72 -0.68
N ASP A 36 -0.95 9.15 -0.56
CA ASP A 36 -2.12 8.42 -1.05
C ASP A 36 -2.09 8.22 -2.57
N ARG A 37 -1.49 9.16 -3.31
CA ARG A 37 -1.35 9.07 -4.76
C ARG A 37 -0.25 8.09 -5.20
N ASP A 38 0.78 7.91 -4.39
CA ASP A 38 1.96 7.12 -4.76
C ASP A 38 1.75 5.60 -4.58
N ASP A 39 0.59 5.17 -4.06
CA ASP A 39 0.11 3.77 -3.98
C ASP A 39 1.16 2.77 -3.47
N PHE A 40 1.71 3.10 -2.29
CA PHE A 40 2.64 2.22 -1.57
C PHE A 40 2.10 0.79 -1.30
N PRO A 41 0.79 0.57 -1.04
CA PRO A 41 0.25 -0.77 -0.90
C PRO A 41 0.46 -1.64 -2.14
N LEU A 42 0.29 -1.09 -3.34
CA LEU A 42 0.55 -1.79 -4.59
C LEU A 42 2.03 -2.17 -4.73
N VAL A 43 2.93 -1.22 -4.49
CA VAL A 43 4.39 -1.46 -4.56
C VAL A 43 4.81 -2.58 -3.59
N THR A 44 4.27 -2.55 -2.38
CA THR A 44 4.53 -3.57 -1.35
C THR A 44 4.01 -4.93 -1.78
N SER A 45 2.79 -4.99 -2.33
CA SER A 45 2.16 -6.23 -2.80
C SER A 45 2.90 -6.89 -3.97
N LEU A 46 3.52 -6.08 -4.83
CA LEU A 46 4.37 -6.55 -5.93
C LEU A 46 5.76 -7.00 -5.44
N THR A 47 6.30 -6.32 -4.43
CA THR A 47 7.63 -6.63 -3.87
C THR A 47 7.60 -7.90 -3.02
N TYR A 48 6.49 -8.13 -2.30
CA TYR A 48 6.32 -9.22 -1.34
C TYR A 48 5.07 -10.08 -1.63
N PRO A 49 5.04 -10.78 -2.77
CA PRO A 49 3.83 -11.47 -3.23
C PRO A 49 3.45 -12.72 -2.42
N THR A 50 4.35 -13.24 -1.59
CA THR A 50 4.16 -14.49 -0.82
C THR A 50 3.97 -14.28 0.67
N VAL A 51 4.03 -13.04 1.15
CA VAL A 51 3.81 -12.72 2.58
C VAL A 51 2.33 -12.90 2.92
N SER A 52 2.08 -13.54 4.08
CA SER A 52 0.75 -13.90 4.57
C SER A 52 0.29 -12.97 5.67
#